data_AF-A0A2X2V637-F1
#
_entry.id   AF-A0A2X2V637-F1
#
_cell.length_a   1.000
_cell.length_b   1.000
_cell.length_c   1.000
_cell.angle_alpha   90.00
_cell.angle_beta   90.00
_cell.angle_gamma   90.00
#
_symmetry.space_group_name_H-M   'P 1'
#
loop_
_entity.id
_entity.type
_entity.pdbx_description
1 polymer ?
#
loop_
_entity_poly.entity_id
_entity_poly.type
_entity_poly.pdbx_seq_one_letter_code
_entity_poly.pdbx_strand_id
1 'polypeptide(L)'
;MKGSLREIEQQLEQWRNAPTEPKVWLDIEIATDEYLHDMQRQVQALTDELPVEVVLLRRSREQRERVIASQHKETLSELSVEEVFERRLSQEETSDERAARLRTLFAQTLSDLHQQEEQA
;
A
#
# COMPACT_ATOMS: atom_id res chain seq x y z
N MET A 1 -11.54 -14.05 2.76
CA MET A 1 -10.24 -14.70 3.03
C MET A 1 -9.34 -13.75 3.77
N LYS A 2 -8.41 -14.27 4.57
CA LYS A 2 -7.49 -13.45 5.38
C LYS A 2 -6.09 -14.05 5.41
N GLY A 3 -5.07 -13.20 5.54
CA GLY A 3 -3.67 -13.62 5.65
C GLY A 3 -2.70 -12.60 5.07
N SER A 4 -1.43 -12.94 5.05
CA SER A 4 -0.41 -12.27 4.25
C SER A 4 -0.64 -12.47 2.75
N LEU A 5 -0.02 -11.66 1.89
CA LEU A 5 -0.14 -11.80 0.43
C LEU A 5 0.12 -13.23 -0.04
N ARG A 6 1.16 -13.86 0.51
CA ARG A 6 1.57 -15.22 0.15
C ARG A 6 0.54 -16.26 0.56
N GLU A 7 -0.13 -16.08 1.70
CA GLU A 7 -1.22 -16.96 2.13
C GLU A 7 -2.48 -16.74 1.29
N ILE A 8 -2.74 -15.50 0.86
CA ILE A 8 -3.82 -15.20 -0.08
C ILE A 8 -3.55 -15.85 -1.44
N GLU A 9 -2.33 -15.75 -1.96
CA GLU A 9 -1.92 -16.42 -3.21
C GLU A 9 -2.13 -17.94 -3.14
N GLN A 10 -1.70 -18.57 -2.03
CA GLN A 10 -1.93 -20.01 -1.82
C GLN A 10 -3.41 -20.36 -1.73
N GLN A 11 -4.23 -19.53 -1.08
CA GLN A 11 -5.68 -19.73 -1.05
C GLN A 11 -6.27 -19.57 -2.44
N LEU A 12 -5.80 -18.58 -3.23
CA LEU A 12 -6.27 -18.31 -4.59
C LEU A 12 -6.08 -19.50 -5.54
N GLU A 13 -5.06 -20.32 -5.30
CA GLU A 13 -4.75 -21.52 -6.08
C GLU A 13 -5.93 -22.51 -6.16
N GLN A 14 -6.77 -22.59 -5.12
CA GLN A 14 -7.92 -23.51 -5.13
C GLN A 14 -8.97 -23.17 -6.21
N TRP A 15 -8.96 -21.93 -6.73
CA TRP A 15 -9.88 -21.50 -7.78
C TRP A 15 -9.31 -21.65 -9.20
N ARG A 16 -8.03 -22.04 -9.38
CA ARG A 16 -7.48 -22.28 -10.73
C ARG A 16 -8.24 -23.33 -11.53
N ASN A 17 -8.75 -24.36 -10.85
CA ASN A 17 -9.47 -25.48 -11.46
C ASN A 17 -10.99 -25.38 -11.25
N ALA A 18 -11.49 -24.25 -10.75
CA ALA A 18 -12.91 -24.06 -10.50
C ALA A 18 -13.66 -23.75 -11.82
N PRO A 19 -14.96 -24.06 -11.89
CA PRO A 19 -15.80 -23.65 -13.02
C PRO A 19 -15.76 -22.13 -13.21
N THR A 20 -15.73 -21.68 -14.46
CA THR A 20 -15.66 -20.24 -14.80
C THR A 20 -16.92 -19.48 -14.39
N GLU A 21 -18.05 -20.18 -14.29
CA GLU A 21 -19.31 -19.63 -13.84
C GLU A 21 -19.97 -20.55 -12.79
N PRO A 22 -20.60 -19.97 -11.76
CA PRO A 22 -20.65 -18.54 -11.43
C PRO A 22 -19.34 -18.02 -10.83
N LYS A 23 -18.99 -16.75 -11.09
CA LYS A 23 -17.82 -16.11 -10.48
C LYS A 23 -17.96 -16.05 -8.97
N VAL A 24 -16.88 -16.37 -8.26
CA VAL A 24 -16.84 -16.32 -6.79
C VAL A 24 -16.43 -14.93 -6.34
N TRP A 25 -17.25 -14.31 -5.49
CA TRP A 25 -16.93 -13.02 -4.90
C TRP A 25 -16.04 -13.15 -3.67
N LEU A 26 -14.96 -12.38 -3.64
CA LEU A 26 -13.96 -12.42 -2.59
C LEU A 26 -13.89 -11.09 -1.82
N ASP A 27 -14.02 -11.18 -0.50
CA ASP A 27 -13.56 -10.18 0.46
C ASP A 27 -12.19 -10.62 0.98
N ILE A 28 -11.16 -9.80 0.78
CA ILE A 28 -9.76 -10.10 1.09
C ILE A 28 -9.28 -9.17 2.20
N GLU A 29 -8.82 -9.77 3.30
CA GLU A 29 -8.24 -9.06 4.45
C GLU A 29 -6.75 -9.37 4.58
N ILE A 30 -5.91 -8.37 4.32
CA ILE A 30 -4.45 -8.54 4.34
C ILE A 30 -3.87 -8.14 5.70
N ALA A 31 -3.03 -9.00 6.26
CA ALA A 31 -2.32 -8.79 7.52
C ALA A 31 -0.82 -8.44 7.30
N THR A 32 -0.52 -7.39 6.53
CA THR A 32 0.86 -6.94 6.26
C THR A 32 1.00 -5.42 6.33
N ASP A 33 2.20 -4.92 6.65
CA ASP A 33 2.55 -3.49 6.68
C ASP A 33 2.80 -2.89 5.29
N GLU A 34 2.72 -3.69 4.21
CA GLU A 34 2.96 -3.26 2.84
C GLU A 34 1.88 -2.30 2.32
N TYR A 35 2.29 -1.35 1.47
CA TYR A 35 1.44 -0.27 0.97
C TYR A 35 0.19 -0.81 0.25
N LEU A 36 -1.00 -0.34 0.66
CA LEU A 36 -2.31 -0.85 0.22
C LEU A 36 -2.51 -0.74 -1.30
N HIS A 37 -1.97 0.33 -1.90
CA HIS A 37 -2.02 0.57 -3.34
C HIS A 37 -1.27 -0.52 -4.14
N ASP A 38 -0.07 -0.89 -3.67
CA ASP A 38 0.73 -1.93 -4.32
C ASP A 38 0.07 -3.31 -4.16
N MET A 39 -0.55 -3.55 -3.01
CA MET A 39 -1.29 -4.79 -2.74
C MET A 39 -2.51 -4.94 -3.64
N GLN A 40 -3.25 -3.86 -3.90
CA GLN A 40 -4.40 -3.91 -4.80
C GLN A 40 -3.97 -4.29 -6.22
N ARG A 41 -2.85 -3.74 -6.69
CA ARG A 41 -2.28 -4.08 -8.00
C ARG A 41 -1.85 -5.54 -8.08
N GLN A 42 -1.18 -6.05 -7.04
CA GLN A 42 -0.72 -7.44 -6.98
C GLN A 42 -1.90 -8.43 -6.91
N VAL A 43 -2.89 -8.17 -6.06
CA VAL A 43 -4.09 -9.01 -5.94
C VAL A 43 -4.87 -9.03 -7.25
N GLN A 44 -5.03 -7.88 -7.92
CA GLN A 44 -5.69 -7.82 -9.22
C GLN A 44 -4.98 -8.71 -10.26
N ALA A 45 -3.64 -8.60 -10.35
CA ALA A 45 -2.85 -9.42 -11.27
C ALA A 45 -2.97 -10.93 -10.97
N LEU A 46 -3.11 -11.32 -9.70
CA LEU A 46 -3.29 -12.71 -9.30
C LEU A 46 -4.70 -13.24 -9.61
N THR A 47 -5.72 -12.38 -9.58
CA THR A 47 -7.11 -12.79 -9.79
C THR A 47 -7.60 -12.62 -11.23
N ASP A 48 -6.86 -11.92 -12.10
CA ASP A 48 -7.24 -11.67 -13.49
C ASP A 48 -7.49 -12.97 -14.29
N GLU A 49 -6.74 -14.04 -14.00
CA GLU A 49 -6.86 -15.34 -14.68
C GLU A 49 -7.76 -16.33 -13.91
N LEU A 50 -8.37 -15.91 -12.80
CA LEU A 50 -9.17 -16.77 -11.93
C LEU A 50 -10.67 -16.47 -12.10
N PRO A 51 -11.56 -17.46 -11.88
CA PRO A 51 -13.01 -17.27 -11.94
C PRO A 51 -13.55 -16.59 -10.67
N VAL A 52 -12.89 -15.52 -10.24
CA VAL A 52 -13.17 -14.80 -9.01
C VAL A 52 -13.29 -13.30 -9.28
N GLU A 53 -14.00 -12.60 -8.42
CA GLU A 53 -14.13 -11.15 -8.46
C GLU A 53 -13.88 -10.59 -7.06
N VAL A 54 -12.91 -9.68 -6.95
CA VAL A 54 -12.56 -9.06 -5.66
C VAL A 54 -13.48 -7.87 -5.44
N VAL A 55 -14.38 -8.00 -4.47
CA VAL A 55 -15.38 -6.96 -4.15
C VAL A 55 -14.87 -6.02 -3.06
N LEU A 56 -14.03 -6.52 -2.15
CA LEU A 56 -13.46 -5.73 -1.07
C LEU A 56 -12.02 -6.18 -0.77
N LEU A 57 -11.12 -5.21 -0.65
CA LEU A 57 -9.76 -5.39 -0.17
C LEU A 57 -9.52 -4.48 1.03
N ARG A 58 -9.14 -5.05 2.17
CA ARG A 58 -8.92 -4.29 3.41
C ARG A 58 -7.72 -4.80 4.19
N ARG A 59 -7.14 -3.95 5.04
CA ARG A 59 -6.14 -4.38 6.03
C ARG A 59 -6.79 -4.96 7.29
N SER A 60 -6.07 -5.89 7.91
CA SER A 60 -6.47 -6.57 9.14
C SER A 60 -6.85 -5.62 10.27
N ARG A 61 -7.91 -5.94 11.01
CA ARG A 61 -8.39 -5.13 12.15
C ARG A 61 -7.40 -5.07 13.32
N GLU A 62 -6.65 -6.12 13.63
CA GLU A 62 -5.63 -6.09 14.71
C GLU A 62 -4.48 -5.12 14.35
N GLN A 63 -4.13 -5.06 13.08
CA GLN A 63 -3.16 -4.10 12.58
C GLN A 63 -3.78 -2.70 12.55
N ARG A 64 -5.06 -2.54 12.19
CA ARG A 64 -5.77 -1.27 12.35
C ARG A 64 -5.80 -0.83 13.80
N GLU A 65 -5.96 -1.71 14.80
CA GLU A 65 -5.95 -1.32 16.20
C GLU A 65 -4.55 -0.94 16.70
N ARG A 66 -3.49 -1.64 16.29
CA ARG A 66 -2.10 -1.21 16.55
C ARG A 66 -1.76 0.11 15.85
N VAL A 67 -2.20 0.24 14.61
CA VAL A 67 -2.07 1.46 13.82
C VAL A 67 -2.92 2.58 14.45
N ILE A 68 -4.13 2.33 14.92
CA ILE A 68 -5.01 3.29 15.62
C ILE A 68 -4.44 3.70 16.98
N ALA A 69 -3.89 2.74 17.73
CA ALA A 69 -3.14 3.02 18.96
C ALA A 69 -1.87 3.86 18.67
N SER A 70 -1.26 3.70 17.49
CA SER A 70 -0.19 4.60 17.01
C SER A 70 -0.72 5.91 16.36
N GLN A 71 -1.92 5.91 15.79
CA GLN A 71 -2.61 6.98 15.06
C GLN A 71 -3.49 7.85 15.96
N HIS A 72 -3.53 7.61 17.28
CA HIS A 72 -3.82 8.71 18.20
C HIS A 72 -2.81 9.87 18.06
N LYS A 73 -1.79 9.72 17.19
CA LYS A 73 -1.01 10.78 16.54
C LYS A 73 -1.08 10.75 14.99
N GLU A 74 -2.20 11.14 14.41
CA GLU A 74 -2.31 11.69 13.04
C GLU A 74 -2.58 10.70 11.89
N THR A 75 -3.63 11.01 11.14
CA THR A 75 -4.13 10.30 9.95
C THR A 75 -3.35 10.72 8.70
N LEU A 76 -2.93 9.77 7.85
CA LEU A 76 -2.24 10.00 6.58
C LEU A 76 -3.07 10.75 5.51
N SER A 77 -4.33 11.10 5.81
CA SER A 77 -5.13 12.03 5.03
C SER A 77 -4.77 13.51 5.31
N GLU A 78 -3.90 13.76 6.30
CA GLU A 78 -3.52 15.09 6.80
C GLU A 78 -2.02 15.36 6.68
N LEU A 79 -1.23 14.42 6.13
CA LEU A 79 0.22 14.55 6.00
C LEU A 79 0.59 14.96 4.58
N SER A 80 1.27 16.09 4.46
CA SER A 80 1.93 16.53 3.24
C SER A 80 3.00 15.53 2.79
N VAL A 81 3.32 15.54 1.49
CA VAL A 81 4.32 14.66 0.89
C VAL A 81 5.70 14.87 1.56
N GLU A 82 5.95 16.09 2.00
CA GLU A 82 7.08 16.54 2.80
C GLU A 82 7.13 15.89 4.20
N GLU A 83 6.00 15.81 4.91
CA GLU A 83 5.96 15.22 6.25
C GLU A 83 6.15 13.70 6.21
N VAL A 84 5.67 13.04 5.16
CA VAL A 84 5.94 11.60 4.93
C VAL A 84 7.42 11.36 4.68
N PHE A 85 8.05 12.23 3.89
CA PHE A 85 9.49 12.17 3.61
C PHE A 85 10.33 12.36 4.87
N GLU A 86 10.03 13.36 5.70
CA GLU A 86 10.76 13.58 6.96
C GLU A 86 10.61 12.41 7.95
N ARG A 87 9.41 11.83 8.06
CA ARG A 87 9.20 10.64 8.91
C ARG A 87 10.00 9.43 8.42
N ARG A 88 10.05 9.20 7.11
CA ARG A 88 10.89 8.15 6.52
C ARG A 88 12.37 8.40 6.77
N LEU A 89 12.83 9.63 6.56
CA LEU A 89 14.22 10.03 6.77
C LEU A 89 14.64 9.85 8.24
N SER A 90 13.75 10.12 9.18
CA SER A 90 14.01 9.97 10.63
C SER A 90 14.12 8.52 11.11
N GLN A 91 13.57 7.56 10.34
CA GLN A 91 13.64 6.13 10.65
C GLN A 91 14.86 5.45 10.04
N GLU A 92 15.63 6.18 9.21
CA GLU A 92 16.76 5.65 8.47
C GLU A 92 18.07 6.08 9.13
N GLU A 93 18.99 5.13 9.35
CA GLU A 93 20.32 5.44 9.90
C GLU A 93 21.17 6.15 8.85
N THR A 94 21.09 7.48 8.83
CA THR A 94 21.84 8.34 7.90
C THR A 94 22.58 9.45 8.66
N SER A 95 23.72 9.89 8.12
CA SER A 95 24.43 11.07 8.62
C SER A 95 23.66 12.36 8.31
N ASP A 96 23.80 13.38 9.15
CA ASP A 96 23.16 14.70 8.96
C ASP A 96 23.44 15.34 7.60
N GLU A 97 24.67 15.22 7.08
CA GLU A 97 25.05 15.75 5.77
C GLU A 97 24.25 15.09 4.63
N ARG A 98 24.06 13.77 4.72
CA ARG A 98 23.29 13.00 3.75
C ARG A 98 21.79 13.30 3.88
N ALA A 99 21.28 13.47 5.10
CA ALA A 99 19.90 13.90 5.33
C ALA A 99 19.62 15.28 4.71
N ALA A 100 20.52 16.26 4.89
CA ALA A 100 20.39 17.59 4.31
C ALA A 100 20.39 17.56 2.77
N ARG A 101 21.25 16.72 2.17
CA ARG A 101 21.28 16.52 0.72
C ARG A 101 20.00 15.87 0.20
N LEU A 102 19.48 14.87 0.90
CA LEU A 102 18.22 14.20 0.56
C LEU A 102 17.03 15.17 0.57
N ARG A 103 16.93 16.03 1.61
CA ARG A 103 15.92 17.10 1.69
C ARG A 103 15.97 18.04 0.49
N THR A 104 17.17 18.43 0.09
CA THR A 104 17.37 19.36 -1.04
C THR A 104 16.90 18.74 -2.36
N LEU A 105 17.31 17.49 -2.65
CA LEU A 105 16.93 16.79 -3.88
C LEU A 105 15.43 16.52 -3.94
N PHE A 106 14.83 16.20 -2.80
CA PHE A 106 13.39 15.98 -2.68
C PHE A 106 12.60 17.26 -3.00
N ALA A 107 12.98 18.39 -2.40
CA ALA A 107 12.33 19.68 -2.67
C ALA A 107 12.46 20.12 -4.14
N GLN A 108 13.62 19.87 -4.78
CA GLN A 108 13.82 20.13 -6.20
C GLN A 108 12.89 19.29 -7.07
N THR A 109 12.80 17.99 -6.79
CA THR A 109 11.95 17.06 -7.57
C THR A 109 10.47 17.42 -7.46
N LEU A 110 10.01 17.82 -6.27
CA LEU A 110 8.63 18.30 -6.06
C LEU A 110 8.34 19.57 -6.85
N SER A 111 9.28 20.53 -6.84
CA SER A 111 9.14 21.77 -7.60
C SER A 111 9.07 21.50 -9.11
N ASP A 112 9.90 20.59 -9.63
CA ASP A 112 9.91 20.23 -11.04
C ASP A 112 8.58 19.55 -11.45
N LEU A 113 8.05 18.67 -10.59
CA LEU A 113 6.80 17.96 -10.85
C LEU A 113 5.60 18.92 -10.87
N HIS A 114 5.52 19.86 -9.92
CA HIS A 114 4.47 20.88 -9.91
C HIS A 114 4.56 21.81 -11.14
N GLN A 115 5.77 22.17 -11.58
CA GLN A 115 5.95 22.96 -12.80
C GLN A 115 5.52 22.23 -14.07
N GLN A 116 5.67 20.90 -14.12
CA GLN A 116 5.20 20.08 -15.23
C GLN A 116 3.68 19.94 -15.26
N GLU A 117 3.03 19.83 -14.10
CA GLU A 117 1.56 19.79 -13.99
C GLU A 117 0.91 21.12 -14.37
N GLU A 118 1.52 22.26 -14.04
CA GLU A 118 1.01 23.59 -14.43
C GLU A 118 1.16 23.89 -15.93
N GLN A 119 2.00 23.14 -16.65
CA GLN A 119 2.26 23.33 -18.08
C GLN A 119 1.50 22.35 -18.99
N ALA A 120 0.74 21.41 -18.44
CA ALA A 120 -0.02 20.37 -19.14
C ALA A 120 -1.53 20.71 -19.26
#